data_AF-A0A5B2WN91-F1
#
_entry.id   AF-A0A5B2WN91-F1
#
_cell.length_a   1.000
_cell.length_b   1.000
_cell.length_c   1.000
_cell.angle_alpha   90.00
_cell.angle_beta   90.00
_cell.angle_gamma   90.00
#
_symmetry.space_group_name_H-M   'P 1'
#
loop_
_entity.id
_entity.type
_entity.pdbx_description
1 polymer ?
#
loop_
_entity_poly.entity_id
_entity_poly.type
_entity_poly.pdbx_seq_one_letter_code
_entity_poly.pdbx_strand_id
1 'polypeptide(L)'
;MLTLLAAVLALWPGHVDAVARSPVLLAAHDLTAGQTLAAADLRLATLPSPALPAGALTELPSALGRVLAGAARSGEPLTDVRLVGVENTRLTSADPGSVAVPVRLADPGVAELLRPGSHVDVVGNTAHGQGEALAADAVVITVRSGAHTSADRGQLVVLAVRAAVATRVAAASLEESVTVTLR
;
A
#
# COMPACT_ATOMS: atom_id res chain seq x y z
N MET A 1 13.44 -66.71 -24.22
CA MET A 1 12.17 -65.98 -24.21
C MET A 1 12.07 -64.90 -23.10
N LEU A 2 13.20 -64.37 -22.60
CA LEU A 2 13.23 -63.29 -21.59
C LEU A 2 13.83 -61.99 -22.12
N THR A 3 14.50 -62.01 -23.28
CA THR A 3 15.14 -60.85 -23.89
C THR A 3 14.15 -59.94 -24.65
N LEU A 4 13.02 -60.48 -25.11
CA LEU A 4 11.98 -59.69 -25.78
C LEU A 4 11.16 -58.82 -24.81
N LEU A 5 11.09 -59.18 -23.53
CA LEU A 5 10.36 -58.37 -22.53
C LEU A 5 11.16 -57.12 -22.11
N ALA A 6 12.50 -57.20 -22.12
CA ALA A 6 13.37 -56.08 -21.77
C ALA A 6 13.36 -54.98 -22.85
N ALA A 7 13.15 -55.33 -24.13
CA ALA A 7 13.10 -54.37 -25.23
C ALA A 7 11.84 -53.49 -25.22
N VAL A 8 10.73 -53.97 -24.62
CA VAL A 8 9.47 -53.21 -24.55
C VAL A 8 9.50 -52.13 -23.47
N LEU A 9 10.28 -52.32 -22.39
CA LEU A 9 10.42 -51.32 -21.32
C LEU A 9 11.39 -50.17 -21.67
N ALA A 10 12.26 -50.35 -22.67
CA ALA A 10 13.17 -49.30 -23.15
C ALA A 10 12.50 -48.28 -24.08
N LEU A 11 11.28 -48.56 -24.54
CA LEU A 11 10.50 -47.66 -25.39
C LEU A 11 9.44 -46.87 -24.63
N TRP A 12 9.32 -47.02 -23.30
CA TRP A 12 8.44 -46.13 -22.54
C TRP A 12 9.15 -44.76 -22.51
N PRO A 13 8.68 -43.76 -23.27
CA PRO A 13 9.18 -42.41 -23.06
C PRO A 13 8.78 -42.13 -21.63
N GLY A 14 9.77 -41.92 -20.76
CA GLY A 14 9.50 -41.56 -19.38
C GLY A 14 8.43 -40.49 -19.39
N HIS A 15 7.28 -40.78 -18.78
CA HIS A 15 6.40 -39.74 -18.31
C HIS A 15 7.22 -39.03 -17.23
N VAL A 16 8.10 -38.13 -17.68
CA VAL A 16 8.63 -37.10 -16.80
C VAL A 16 7.36 -36.31 -16.54
N ASP A 17 6.72 -36.58 -15.40
CA ASP A 17 5.59 -35.80 -14.94
C ASP A 17 5.99 -34.35 -15.12
N ALA A 18 5.38 -33.68 -16.09
CA ALA A 18 5.77 -32.33 -16.45
C ALA A 18 5.42 -31.47 -15.24
N VAL A 19 6.41 -31.21 -14.39
CA VAL A 19 6.20 -30.48 -13.13
C VAL A 19 5.57 -29.16 -13.52
N ALA A 20 4.35 -28.94 -13.03
CA ALA A 20 3.61 -27.71 -13.28
C ALA A 20 4.51 -26.52 -12.91
N ARG A 21 4.52 -25.51 -13.77
CA ARG A 21 5.30 -24.29 -13.55
C ARG A 21 4.38 -23.10 -13.57
N SER A 22 4.68 -22.13 -12.72
CA SER A 22 3.86 -20.93 -12.58
C SER A 22 4.74 -19.69 -12.61
N PRO A 23 4.23 -18.58 -13.18
CA PRO A 23 4.92 -17.30 -13.10
C PRO A 23 4.97 -16.81 -11.64
N VAL A 24 6.05 -16.14 -11.28
CA VAL A 24 6.26 -15.50 -9.98
C VAL A 24 7.06 -14.23 -10.16
N LEU A 25 6.71 -13.19 -9.42
CA LEU A 25 7.47 -11.96 -9.32
C LEU A 25 8.64 -12.15 -8.36
N LEU A 26 9.82 -11.78 -8.83
CA LEU A 26 11.04 -11.73 -8.08
C LEU A 26 11.51 -10.28 -7.95
N ALA A 27 12.27 -9.97 -6.90
CA ALA A 27 13.03 -8.72 -6.83
C ALA A 27 14.13 -8.72 -7.91
N ALA A 28 14.20 -7.67 -8.74
CA ALA A 28 15.20 -7.55 -9.80
C ALA A 28 16.60 -7.27 -9.24
N HIS A 29 16.68 -6.50 -8.17
CA HIS A 29 17.89 -6.18 -7.41
C HIS A 29 17.57 -6.21 -5.91
N ASP A 30 18.53 -5.87 -5.07
CA ASP A 30 18.28 -5.68 -3.65
C ASP A 30 17.33 -4.49 -3.43
N LEU A 31 16.30 -4.69 -2.61
CA LEU A 31 15.25 -3.73 -2.31
C LEU A 31 15.24 -3.43 -0.81
N THR A 32 15.00 -2.16 -0.46
CA THR A 32 14.93 -1.73 0.94
C THR A 32 13.50 -1.75 1.47
N ALA A 33 13.34 -1.95 2.78
CA ALA A 33 12.06 -1.77 3.44
C ALA A 33 11.54 -0.33 3.24
N GLY A 34 10.23 -0.17 3.04
CA GLY A 34 9.58 1.12 2.79
C GLY A 34 9.66 1.59 1.33
N GLN A 35 10.37 0.88 0.44
CA GLN A 35 10.45 1.25 -0.97
C GLN A 35 9.11 1.00 -1.68
N THR A 36 8.66 1.98 -2.47
CA THR A 36 7.54 1.83 -3.41
C THR A 36 8.04 1.10 -4.66
N LEU A 37 7.43 -0.04 -4.98
CA LEU A 37 7.86 -0.90 -6.07
C LEU A 37 7.50 -0.31 -7.44
N ALA A 38 8.51 -0.10 -8.27
CA ALA A 38 8.39 0.26 -9.68
C ALA A 38 8.61 -0.95 -10.59
N ALA A 39 8.31 -0.81 -11.89
CA ALA A 39 8.49 -1.90 -12.85
C ALA A 39 9.95 -2.36 -12.97
N ALA A 40 10.91 -1.46 -12.75
CA ALA A 40 12.33 -1.77 -12.78
C ALA A 40 12.80 -2.62 -11.58
N ASP A 41 12.06 -2.58 -10.46
CA ASP A 41 12.36 -3.33 -9.25
C ASP A 41 11.92 -4.80 -9.35
N LEU A 42 11.15 -5.15 -10.38
CA LEU A 42 10.42 -6.40 -10.49
C LEU A 42 10.85 -7.20 -11.72
N ARG A 43 10.96 -8.52 -11.56
CA ARG A 43 11.23 -9.44 -12.66
C ARG A 43 10.28 -10.62 -12.59
N LEU A 44 9.60 -10.93 -13.69
CA LEU A 44 8.81 -12.15 -13.80
C LEU A 44 9.72 -13.34 -14.11
N ALA A 45 9.59 -14.42 -13.35
CA ALA A 45 10.27 -15.69 -13.57
C ALA A 45 9.26 -16.83 -13.53
N THR A 46 9.65 -18.01 -14.03
CA THR A 46 8.82 -19.21 -13.98
C THR A 46 9.49 -20.23 -13.08
N LEU A 47 8.82 -20.59 -11.97
CA LEU A 47 9.30 -21.59 -11.03
C LEU A 47 8.41 -22.84 -11.07
N PRO A 48 8.95 -24.03 -10.75
CA PRO A 48 8.13 -25.22 -10.51
C PRO A 48 7.18 -24.96 -9.35
N SER A 49 5.91 -25.33 -9.48
CA SER A 49 4.88 -25.18 -8.44
C SER A 49 5.30 -25.59 -7.02
N PRO A 50 6.02 -26.71 -6.78
CA PRO A 50 6.47 -27.07 -5.44
C PRO A 50 7.55 -26.13 -4.84
N ALA A 51 8.17 -25.27 -5.65
CA ALA A 51 9.15 -24.27 -5.21
C ALA A 51 8.53 -22.88 -4.98
N LEU A 52 7.25 -22.67 -5.31
CA LEU A 52 6.60 -21.38 -5.04
C LEU A 52 6.22 -21.28 -3.56
N PRO A 53 6.57 -20.17 -2.88
CA PRO A 53 6.02 -19.90 -1.56
C PRO A 53 4.51 -19.65 -1.65
N ALA A 54 3.80 -19.94 -0.56
CA ALA A 54 2.40 -19.54 -0.44
C ALA A 54 2.27 -18.02 -0.57
N GLY A 55 1.23 -17.56 -1.28
CA GLY A 55 1.00 -16.13 -1.51
C GLY A 55 1.95 -15.47 -2.50
N ALA A 56 2.74 -16.25 -3.26
CA ALA A 56 3.59 -15.73 -4.33
C ALA A 56 2.80 -14.86 -5.31
N LEU A 57 3.30 -13.65 -5.58
CA LEU A 57 2.70 -12.76 -6.55
C LEU A 57 3.05 -13.22 -7.95
N THR A 58 2.05 -13.36 -8.82
CA THR A 58 2.22 -13.94 -10.16
C THR A 58 2.12 -12.91 -11.28
N GLU A 59 1.69 -11.69 -10.98
CA GLU A 59 1.42 -10.64 -11.96
C GLU A 59 1.99 -9.29 -11.52
N LEU A 60 2.63 -8.59 -12.46
CA LEU A 60 3.23 -7.27 -12.24
C LEU A 60 2.27 -6.25 -11.57
N PRO A 61 1.00 -6.11 -12.01
CA PRO A 61 0.06 -5.14 -11.42
C PRO A 61 -0.25 -5.38 -9.93
N SER A 62 -0.05 -6.60 -9.42
CA SER A 62 -0.29 -6.90 -8.00
C SER A 62 0.74 -6.25 -7.06
N ALA A 63 1.93 -5.90 -7.59
CA ALA A 63 3.03 -5.34 -6.82
C ALA A 63 3.35 -3.87 -7.17
N LEU A 64 3.07 -3.42 -8.39
CA LEU A 64 3.38 -2.05 -8.82
C LEU A 64 2.73 -0.99 -7.91
N GLY A 65 3.52 0.00 -7.52
CA GLY A 65 3.08 1.11 -6.65
C GLY A 65 2.83 0.70 -5.19
N ARG A 66 3.03 -0.58 -4.84
CA ARG A 66 2.90 -1.06 -3.46
C ARG A 66 4.21 -0.82 -2.70
N VAL A 67 4.10 -0.60 -1.40
CA VAL A 67 5.26 -0.42 -0.53
C VAL A 67 5.71 -1.76 0.02
N LEU A 68 7.02 -2.04 -0.08
CA LEU A 68 7.62 -3.25 0.46
C LEU A 68 7.79 -3.13 1.98
N ALA A 69 7.22 -4.05 2.75
CA ALA A 69 7.22 -3.99 4.22
C ALA A 69 8.58 -4.31 4.86
N GLY A 70 9.43 -5.07 4.17
CA GLY A 70 10.75 -5.48 4.64
C GLY A 70 11.72 -5.65 3.47
N ALA A 71 13.03 -5.54 3.70
CA ALA A 71 14.02 -5.68 2.64
C ALA A 71 13.91 -7.04 1.92
N ALA A 72 14.25 -7.05 0.62
CA ALA A 72 14.28 -8.25 -0.21
C ALA A 72 15.57 -8.30 -1.03
N ARG A 73 16.16 -9.48 -1.18
CA ARG A 73 17.38 -9.64 -2.01
C ARG A 73 17.03 -9.90 -3.46
N SER A 74 17.94 -9.56 -4.37
CA SER A 74 17.81 -9.91 -5.79
C SER A 74 17.48 -11.40 -5.98
N GLY A 75 16.45 -11.68 -6.78
CA GLY A 75 15.96 -13.03 -7.05
C GLY A 75 15.00 -13.61 -6.00
N GLU A 76 14.75 -12.93 -4.89
CA GLU A 76 13.79 -13.37 -3.88
C GLU A 76 12.35 -13.30 -4.42
N PRO A 77 11.55 -14.37 -4.31
CA PRO A 77 10.13 -14.32 -4.64
C PRO A 77 9.35 -13.38 -3.74
N LEU A 78 8.58 -12.48 -4.35
CA LEU A 78 7.71 -11.56 -3.62
C LEU A 78 6.36 -12.22 -3.33
N THR A 79 5.92 -12.08 -2.09
CA THR A 79 4.62 -12.56 -1.62
C THR A 79 3.73 -11.40 -1.22
N ASP A 80 2.42 -11.64 -1.18
CA ASP A 80 1.41 -10.71 -0.68
C ASP A 80 1.73 -10.13 0.71
N VAL A 81 2.23 -10.95 1.63
CA VAL A 81 2.59 -10.52 2.99
C VAL A 81 3.86 -9.67 3.07
N ARG A 82 4.67 -9.62 2.00
CA ARG A 82 5.81 -8.69 1.90
C ARG A 82 5.38 -7.29 1.48
N LEU A 83 4.13 -7.10 1.07
CA LEU A 83 3.60 -5.80 0.68
C LEU A 83 2.76 -5.20 1.79
N VAL A 84 3.02 -3.92 2.08
CA VAL A 84 2.13 -3.10 2.90
C VAL A 84 0.74 -3.07 2.24
N GLY A 85 -0.32 -3.24 3.02
CA GLY A 85 -1.70 -3.19 2.51
C GLY A 85 -1.96 -1.92 1.70
N VAL A 86 -2.85 -1.99 0.70
CA VAL A 86 -3.07 -0.88 -0.26
C VAL A 86 -3.39 0.43 0.45
N GLU A 87 -4.23 0.41 1.48
CA GLU A 87 -4.57 1.59 2.28
C GLU A 87 -3.33 2.21 2.96
N ASN A 88 -2.50 1.37 3.60
CA ASN A 88 -1.29 1.81 4.28
C ASN A 88 -0.18 2.22 3.31
N THR A 89 -0.17 1.65 2.10
CA THR A 89 0.70 2.07 1.00
C THR A 89 0.40 3.51 0.64
N ARG A 90 -0.88 3.89 0.52
CA ARG A 90 -1.26 5.29 0.21
C ARG A 90 -0.77 6.28 1.27
N LEU A 91 -0.72 5.88 2.55
CA LEU A 91 -0.16 6.69 3.64
C LEU A 91 1.33 6.96 3.48
N THR A 92 2.06 6.03 2.87
CA THR A 92 3.52 6.09 2.71
C THR A 92 3.91 6.64 1.34
N SER A 93 3.03 6.56 0.34
CA SER A 93 3.24 7.06 -1.02
C SER A 93 2.87 8.53 -1.20
N ALA A 94 2.57 9.26 -0.12
CA ALA A 94 2.40 10.70 -0.20
C ALA A 94 3.69 11.33 -0.74
N ASP A 95 3.56 12.45 -1.45
CA ASP A 95 4.69 13.20 -2.03
C ASP A 95 5.88 13.30 -1.04
N PRO A 96 7.15 13.13 -1.46
CA PRO A 96 8.30 13.07 -0.54
C PRO A 96 8.47 14.30 0.38
N GLY A 97 7.82 15.43 0.08
CA GLY A 97 7.77 16.62 0.94
C GLY A 97 6.58 16.67 1.91
N SER A 98 5.74 15.65 1.91
CA SER A 98 4.48 15.58 2.65
C SER A 98 4.51 14.50 3.73
N VAL A 99 3.79 14.77 4.82
CA VAL A 99 3.61 13.87 5.97
C VAL A 99 2.14 13.56 6.09
N ALA A 100 1.81 12.29 6.33
CA ALA A 100 0.45 11.87 6.61
C ALA A 100 0.02 12.33 8.02
N VAL A 101 -0.93 13.25 8.09
CA VAL A 101 -1.47 13.81 9.34
C VAL A 101 -2.91 13.33 9.52
N PRO A 102 -3.22 12.57 10.59
CA PRO A 102 -4.59 12.24 10.94
C PRO A 102 -5.30 13.47 11.52
N VAL A 103 -6.45 13.83 10.94
CA VAL A 103 -7.29 14.94 11.39
C VAL A 103 -8.71 14.43 11.64
N ARG A 104 -9.32 14.87 12.74
CA ARG A 104 -10.75 14.69 12.99
C ARG A 104 -11.46 15.97 12.60
N LEU A 105 -12.38 15.88 11.66
CA LEU A 105 -13.18 17.03 11.27
C LEU A 105 -14.23 17.32 12.33
N ALA A 106 -14.47 18.61 12.56
CA ALA A 106 -15.49 19.11 13.47
C ALA A 106 -16.90 18.68 13.05
N ASP A 107 -17.15 18.66 11.74
CA ASP A 107 -18.38 18.17 11.14
C ASP A 107 -18.12 16.85 10.40
N PRO A 108 -18.69 15.71 10.86
CA PRO A 108 -18.52 14.42 10.20
C PRO A 108 -19.15 14.39 8.80
N GLY A 109 -20.15 15.22 8.50
CA GLY A 109 -20.78 15.31 7.18
C GLY A 109 -19.85 15.88 6.11
N VAL A 110 -18.91 16.75 6.50
CA VAL A 110 -17.88 17.26 5.58
C VAL A 110 -16.94 16.13 5.14
N ALA A 111 -16.61 15.20 6.03
CA ALA A 111 -15.75 14.06 5.69
C ALA A 111 -16.36 13.14 4.63
N GLU A 112 -17.70 13.02 4.59
CA GLU A 112 -18.42 12.20 3.61
C GLU A 112 -18.32 12.75 2.18
N LEU A 113 -18.02 14.05 2.03
CA LEU A 113 -17.82 14.69 0.73
C LEU A 113 -16.40 14.46 0.19
N LEU A 114 -15.46 14.05 1.05
CA LEU A 114 -14.05 13.90 0.68
C LEU A 114 -13.79 12.55 0.01
N ARG A 115 -12.98 12.57 -1.03
CA ARG A 115 -12.45 11.36 -1.70
C ARG A 115 -10.93 11.33 -1.61
N PRO A 116 -10.31 10.15 -1.50
CA PRO A 116 -8.86 10.01 -1.70
C PRO A 116 -8.42 10.71 -2.99
N GLY A 117 -7.36 11.52 -2.90
CA GLY A 117 -6.86 12.37 -3.98
C GLY A 117 -7.47 13.78 -4.05
N SER A 118 -8.48 14.10 -3.23
CA SER A 118 -9.06 15.45 -3.20
C SER A 118 -8.09 16.45 -2.57
N HIS A 119 -8.01 17.65 -3.13
CA HIS A 119 -7.24 18.76 -2.57
C HIS A 119 -8.11 19.61 -1.66
N VAL A 120 -7.60 19.93 -0.48
CA VAL A 120 -8.31 20.69 0.53
C VAL A 120 -7.38 21.68 1.23
N ASP A 121 -7.94 22.80 1.67
CA ASP A 121 -7.26 23.67 2.63
C ASP A 121 -7.76 23.33 4.04
N VAL A 122 -6.84 23.27 5.01
CA VAL A 122 -7.12 22.92 6.40
C VAL A 122 -7.25 24.20 7.21
N VAL A 123 -8.39 24.36 7.89
CA VAL A 123 -8.72 25.54 8.69
C VAL A 123 -8.89 25.13 10.16
N GLY A 124 -8.11 25.74 11.03
CA GLY A 124 -8.24 25.62 12.49
C GLY A 124 -9.05 26.77 13.06
N ASN A 125 -9.52 26.61 14.29
CA ASN A 125 -10.25 27.66 14.99
C ASN A 125 -9.41 28.22 16.12
N THR A 126 -8.88 29.43 15.97
CA THR A 126 -8.11 30.07 17.02
C THR A 126 -8.96 30.31 18.28
N ALA A 127 -8.30 30.46 19.43
CA ALA A 127 -8.93 30.77 20.72
C ALA A 127 -9.83 32.05 20.74
N HIS A 128 -9.87 32.82 19.64
CA HIS A 128 -10.71 34.00 19.47
C HIS A 128 -11.86 33.81 18.47
N GLY A 129 -12.13 32.57 18.03
CA GLY A 129 -13.23 32.26 17.11
C GLY A 129 -12.97 32.68 15.67
N GLN A 130 -11.74 33.05 15.31
CA GLN A 130 -11.35 33.35 13.94
C GLN A 130 -10.72 32.11 13.30
N GLY A 131 -11.23 31.73 12.12
CA GLY A 131 -10.68 30.63 11.34
C GLY A 131 -9.33 31.01 10.75
N GLU A 132 -8.30 30.21 11.03
CA GLU A 132 -6.95 30.38 10.48
C GLU A 132 -6.62 29.22 9.54
N ALA A 133 -6.06 29.52 8.37
CA ALA A 133 -5.56 28.49 7.44
C ALA A 133 -4.28 27.86 8.01
N LEU A 134 -4.36 26.61 8.42
CA LEU A 134 -3.24 25.85 9.00
C LEU A 134 -2.38 25.19 7.91
N ALA A 135 -3.02 24.75 6.83
CA ALA A 135 -2.35 24.21 5.66
C ALA A 135 -3.14 24.53 4.40
N ALA A 136 -2.43 24.90 3.34
CA ALA A 136 -3.01 25.03 2.01
C ALA A 136 -2.60 23.82 1.16
N ASP A 137 -3.50 23.39 0.29
CA ASP A 137 -3.30 22.34 -0.71
C ASP A 137 -2.89 20.98 -0.11
N ALA A 138 -3.56 20.58 0.98
CA ALA A 138 -3.41 19.25 1.55
C ALA A 138 -4.18 18.23 0.70
N VAL A 139 -3.63 17.03 0.54
CA VAL A 139 -4.27 15.97 -0.25
C VAL A 139 -4.89 14.93 0.67
N VAL A 140 -6.15 14.59 0.44
CA VAL A 140 -6.82 13.51 1.19
C VAL A 140 -6.20 12.17 0.79
N ILE A 141 -5.54 11.48 1.73
CA ILE A 141 -4.97 10.15 1.48
C ILE A 141 -6.05 9.08 1.66
N THR A 142 -6.79 9.16 2.76
CA THR A 142 -7.88 8.22 3.06
C THR A 142 -8.88 8.86 4.01
N VAL A 143 -10.14 8.46 3.88
CA VAL A 143 -11.21 8.76 4.83
C VAL A 143 -11.61 7.46 5.50
N ARG A 144 -11.54 7.41 6.83
CA ARG A 144 -11.92 6.24 7.62
C ARG A 144 -13.15 6.57 8.44
N SER A 145 -14.24 5.86 8.13
CA SER A 145 -15.39 5.76 9.01
C SER A 145 -14.93 5.08 10.30
N GLY A 146 -15.11 5.74 11.45
CA GLY A 146 -14.81 5.15 12.74
C GLY A 146 -15.55 3.82 12.89
N ALA A 147 -14.84 2.75 13.22
CA ALA A 147 -15.49 1.48 13.56
C ALA A 147 -16.43 1.70 14.77
N HIS A 148 -17.57 1.03 14.73
CA HIS A 148 -18.77 1.20 15.57
C HIS A 148 -18.58 0.89 17.07
N THR A 149 -17.60 1.48 17.76
CA THR A 149 -17.38 1.23 19.21
C THR A 149 -17.31 2.49 20.07
N SER A 150 -17.44 3.68 19.50
CA SER A 150 -17.73 4.91 20.24
C SER A 150 -18.37 5.91 19.28
N ALA A 151 -19.68 6.12 19.40
CA ALA A 151 -20.49 6.97 18.52
C ALA A 151 -20.16 8.48 18.57
N ASP A 152 -19.01 8.86 19.13
CA ASP A 152 -18.72 10.22 19.58
C ASP A 152 -17.33 10.74 19.15
N ARG A 153 -16.64 10.02 18.28
CA ARG A 153 -15.35 10.47 17.72
C ARG A 153 -15.47 10.47 16.20
N GLY A 154 -15.77 11.65 15.63
CA GLY A 154 -16.05 11.90 14.21
C GLY A 154 -15.10 11.24 13.21
N GLN A 155 -15.48 11.23 11.93
CA GLN A 155 -14.71 10.52 10.88
C GLN A 155 -13.25 10.97 10.86
N LEU A 156 -12.35 9.99 10.76
CA LEU A 156 -10.91 10.23 10.72
C LEU A 156 -10.48 10.40 9.27
N VAL A 157 -9.94 11.56 8.94
CA VAL A 157 -9.38 11.85 7.62
C VAL A 157 -7.87 11.90 7.75
N VAL A 158 -7.14 11.20 6.89
CA VAL A 158 -5.68 11.31 6.85
C VAL A 158 -5.30 12.15 5.65
N LEU A 159 -4.56 13.22 5.90
CA LEU A 159 -4.16 14.22 4.90
C LEU A 159 -2.65 14.14 4.66
N ALA A 160 -2.21 14.21 3.42
CA ALA A 160 -0.85 14.53 3.06
C ALA A 160 -0.69 16.05 3.21
N VAL A 161 0.13 16.46 4.17
CA VAL A 161 0.40 17.86 4.48
C VAL A 161 1.90 18.12 4.37
N ARG A 162 2.32 19.27 3.83
CA ARG A 162 3.75 19.64 3.80
C ARG A 162 4.40 19.50 5.18
N ALA A 163 5.57 18.87 5.22
CA ALA A 163 6.27 18.57 6.48
C ALA A 163 6.45 19.79 7.39
N ALA A 164 6.67 20.98 6.81
CA ALA A 164 6.86 22.23 7.53
C ALA A 164 5.65 22.69 8.38
N VAL A 165 4.43 22.26 8.05
CA VAL A 165 3.21 22.65 8.79
C VAL A 165 2.49 21.46 9.43
N ALA A 166 2.97 20.24 9.20
CA ALA A 166 2.35 19.00 9.68
C ALA A 166 2.18 18.97 11.21
N THR A 167 3.20 19.36 11.98
CA THR A 167 3.13 19.42 13.46
C THR A 167 2.06 20.39 13.94
N ARG A 168 1.89 21.52 13.25
CA ARG A 168 0.89 22.54 13.60
C ARG A 168 -0.53 22.02 13.35
N VAL A 169 -0.76 21.40 12.20
CA VAL A 169 -2.04 20.77 11.87
C VAL A 169 -2.36 19.64 12.86
N ALA A 170 -1.37 18.82 13.22
CA ALA A 170 -1.53 17.74 14.20
C ALA A 170 -1.89 18.27 15.59
N ALA A 171 -1.21 19.33 16.06
CA ALA A 171 -1.50 19.97 17.34
C ALA A 171 -2.91 20.58 17.37
N ALA A 172 -3.29 21.31 16.31
CA ALA A 172 -4.63 21.88 16.19
C ALA A 172 -5.72 20.80 16.19
N SER A 173 -5.47 19.63 15.58
CA SER A 173 -6.42 18.51 15.63
C SER A 173 -6.59 17.85 17.01
N LEU A 174 -5.70 18.14 17.97
CA LEU A 174 -5.82 17.65 19.36
C LEU A 174 -6.60 18.63 20.25
N GLU A 175 -6.45 19.93 19.99
CA GLU A 175 -6.92 21.01 20.89
C GLU A 175 -8.19 21.70 20.37
N GLU A 176 -8.40 21.75 19.06
CA GLU A 176 -9.41 22.58 18.41
C GLU A 176 -10.25 21.78 17.41
N SER A 177 -11.46 22.28 17.12
CA SER A 177 -12.28 21.79 16.01
C SER A 177 -11.67 22.22 14.67
N VAL A 178 -11.10 21.28 13.93
CA VAL A 178 -10.54 21.51 12.59
C VAL A 178 -11.60 21.27 11.51
N THR A 179 -11.64 22.11 10.48
CA THR A 179 -12.46 21.93 9.29
C THR A 179 -11.61 22.02 8.02
N VAL A 180 -12.22 21.72 6.88
CA VAL A 180 -11.56 21.81 5.57
C VAL A 180 -12.43 22.53 4.55
N THR A 181 -11.80 23.20 3.59
CA THR A 181 -12.47 23.76 2.40
C THR A 181 -12.00 23.03 1.14
N LEU A 182 -12.94 22.64 0.29
CA LEU A 182 -12.63 21.99 -0.99
C LEU A 182 -12.21 23.03 -2.03
N ARG A 183 -11.29 22.65 -2.93
CA ARG A 183 -10.87 23.46 -4.08
C ARG A 183 -11.46 22.92 -5.38
#